data_AF-A0A0K3B9A3-F1
#
_entry.id   AF-A0A0K3B9A3-F1
#
_cell.length_a   1.000
_cell.length_b   1.000
_cell.length_c   1.000
_cell.angle_alpha   90.00
_cell.angle_beta   90.00
_cell.angle_gamma   90.00
#
_symmetry.space_group_name_H-M   'P 1'
#
loop_
_entity.id
_entity.type
_entity.pdbx_description
1 polymer ?
#
loop_
_entity_poly.entity_id
_entity_poly.type
_entity_poly.pdbx_seq_one_letter_code
_entity_poly.pdbx_strand_id
1 'polypeptide(L)'
;MRRPVRMTIVGASVLALSLGGTAATAAPAKHHPGHGGGDLFVLSQSGVLTRHDSALRLLPTSGKRVTGVAGNDRLIGLDARPATGGLYALSRSGQLYRIDADTAAATAVGTPIALQGKAIGFDFNPTVDRIRVVTDTGQNLRLHPDTGAVAGTDTPLSYPNEKRAPQVAASGYTNSVAGATATALYGLDSGRDTLVKQGSLPGETPVVSPNTGQLTTIGRLGLNISAVNGFDITGAASAGAYNPRDYKAVAAVRSYGLSLLVGIDLATGRARVISPLLTHAVGVTFVR
;
A
#
# COMPACT_ATOMS: atom_id res chain seq x y z
N MET A 1 -65.82 3.62 -56.04
CA MET A 1 -64.93 2.64 -56.71
C MET A 1 -63.51 3.16 -56.69
N ARG A 2 -62.68 2.68 -55.75
CA ARG A 2 -61.22 2.91 -55.72
C ARG A 2 -60.55 1.60 -55.33
N ARG A 3 -59.62 1.14 -56.17
CA ARG A 3 -58.92 -0.15 -56.10
C ARG A 3 -57.97 -0.23 -54.89
N PRO A 4 -57.78 -1.41 -54.27
CA PRO A 4 -56.77 -1.60 -53.24
C PRO A 4 -55.38 -1.83 -53.86
N VAL A 5 -54.37 -1.18 -53.29
CA VAL A 5 -52.95 -1.36 -53.62
C VAL A 5 -52.41 -2.55 -52.81
N ARG A 6 -51.84 -3.54 -53.49
CA ARG A 6 -51.09 -4.64 -52.86
C ARG A 6 -49.70 -4.15 -52.48
N MET A 7 -49.34 -4.30 -51.20
CA MET A 7 -48.00 -4.01 -50.69
C MET A 7 -47.21 -5.31 -50.56
N THR A 8 -46.13 -5.41 -51.33
CA THR A 8 -45.19 -6.54 -51.35
C THR A 8 -44.23 -6.41 -50.17
N ILE A 9 -44.19 -7.40 -49.27
CA ILE A 9 -43.18 -7.50 -48.21
C ILE A 9 -42.05 -8.39 -48.74
N VAL A 10 -40.87 -7.81 -48.93
CA VAL A 10 -39.62 -8.52 -49.22
C VAL A 10 -38.93 -8.79 -47.88
N GLY A 11 -38.73 -10.08 -47.56
CA GLY A 11 -37.97 -10.51 -46.39
C GLY A 11 -36.47 -10.32 -46.60
N ALA A 12 -35.79 -9.77 -45.59
CA ALA A 12 -34.35 -9.76 -45.50
C ALA A 12 -33.92 -10.55 -44.26
N SER A 13 -33.42 -11.76 -44.49
CA SER A 13 -32.78 -12.60 -43.46
C SER A 13 -31.38 -12.06 -43.20
N VAL A 14 -31.13 -11.55 -41.99
CA VAL A 14 -29.78 -11.16 -41.55
C VAL A 14 -29.12 -12.38 -40.90
N LEU A 15 -28.10 -12.91 -41.56
CA LEU A 15 -27.23 -13.97 -41.04
C LEU A 15 -26.14 -13.31 -40.17
N ALA A 16 -26.27 -13.38 -38.85
CA ALA A 16 -25.25 -12.93 -37.92
C ALA A 16 -24.23 -14.05 -37.66
N LEU A 17 -22.99 -13.84 -38.11
CA LEU A 17 -21.85 -14.72 -37.88
C LEU A 17 -21.25 -14.40 -36.50
N SER A 18 -21.41 -15.29 -35.52
CA SER A 18 -20.78 -15.16 -34.20
C SER A 18 -19.36 -15.72 -34.23
N LEU A 19 -18.36 -14.83 -34.23
CA LEU A 19 -16.97 -15.18 -33.94
C LEU A 19 -16.82 -15.38 -32.42
N GLY A 20 -16.59 -16.64 -32.01
CA GLY A 20 -16.28 -17.02 -30.64
C GLY A 20 -14.88 -16.56 -30.25
N GLY A 21 -14.79 -15.47 -29.48
CA GLY A 21 -13.61 -15.11 -28.70
C GLY A 21 -13.78 -15.62 -27.27
N THR A 22 -12.99 -16.61 -26.87
CA THR A 22 -12.91 -17.09 -25.49
C THR A 22 -12.24 -16.03 -24.62
N ALA A 23 -13.04 -15.18 -23.99
CA ALA A 23 -12.58 -14.37 -22.87
C ALA A 23 -12.31 -15.33 -21.69
N ALA A 24 -11.04 -15.53 -21.34
CA ALA A 24 -10.66 -16.19 -20.11
C ALA A 24 -11.04 -15.28 -18.94
N THR A 25 -12.24 -15.47 -18.40
CA THR A 25 -12.63 -14.87 -17.13
C THR A 25 -11.87 -15.62 -16.04
N ALA A 26 -10.87 -14.96 -15.46
CA ALA A 26 -10.24 -15.46 -14.24
C ALA A 26 -11.33 -15.52 -13.16
N ALA A 27 -11.70 -16.74 -12.76
CA ALA A 27 -12.64 -16.95 -11.67
C ALA A 27 -12.06 -16.32 -10.39
N PRO A 28 -12.88 -15.63 -9.58
CA PRO A 28 -12.42 -15.14 -8.29
C PRO A 28 -11.99 -16.32 -7.42
N ALA A 29 -10.78 -16.24 -6.85
CA ALA A 29 -10.29 -17.23 -5.92
C ALA A 29 -11.27 -17.36 -4.75
N LYS A 30 -11.65 -18.61 -4.43
CA LYS A 30 -12.56 -18.92 -3.31
C LYS A 30 -11.93 -18.45 -2.00
N HIS A 31 -12.63 -17.57 -1.30
CA HIS A 31 -12.28 -17.07 0.03
C HIS A 31 -12.39 -18.22 1.06
N HIS A 32 -11.27 -18.62 1.65
CA HIS A 32 -11.28 -19.47 2.85
C HIS A 32 -11.41 -18.57 4.08
N PRO A 33 -12.40 -18.77 4.96
CA PRO A 33 -12.48 -18.05 6.22
C PRO A 33 -11.45 -18.66 7.19
N GLY A 34 -10.22 -18.15 7.15
CA GLY A 34 -9.14 -18.48 8.07
C GLY A 34 -8.92 -17.37 9.11
N HIS A 35 -8.80 -17.75 10.37
CA HIS A 35 -8.68 -16.90 11.55
C HIS A 35 -7.83 -15.60 11.39
N GLY A 36 -8.51 -14.45 11.37
CA GLY A 36 -8.18 -13.21 12.10
C GLY A 36 -6.89 -12.43 11.79
N GLY A 37 -5.93 -12.96 11.04
CA GLY A 37 -4.75 -12.22 10.62
C GLY A 37 -4.30 -12.72 9.27
N GLY A 38 -4.29 -11.85 8.27
CA GLY A 38 -3.64 -12.14 6.99
C GLY A 38 -2.16 -12.45 7.19
N ASP A 39 -1.54 -13.10 6.21
CA ASP A 39 -0.10 -13.32 6.22
C ASP A 39 0.63 -11.98 6.11
N LEU A 40 1.82 -11.90 6.70
CA LEU A 40 2.69 -10.75 6.55
C LEU A 40 3.78 -11.09 5.54
N PHE A 41 3.85 -10.32 4.46
CA PHE A 41 4.98 -10.34 3.55
C PHE A 41 6.02 -9.32 4.00
N VAL A 42 7.29 -9.73 3.97
CA VAL A 42 8.45 -8.86 4.24
C VAL A 42 9.40 -8.95 3.06
N LEU A 43 9.67 -7.81 2.44
CA LEU A 43 10.68 -7.67 1.38
C LEU A 43 11.98 -7.21 2.00
N SER A 44 13.06 -7.97 1.79
CA SER A 44 14.40 -7.60 2.23
C SER A 44 15.12 -6.72 1.19
N GLN A 45 16.10 -5.93 1.65
CA GLN A 45 16.97 -5.11 0.82
C GLN A 45 17.75 -5.94 -0.23
N SER A 46 18.00 -7.22 0.05
CA SER A 46 18.61 -8.17 -0.88
C SER A 46 17.64 -8.71 -1.95
N GLY A 47 16.40 -8.22 -1.98
CA GLY A 47 15.37 -8.63 -2.94
C GLY A 47 14.76 -10.00 -2.63
N VAL A 48 14.77 -10.46 -1.39
CA VAL A 48 14.07 -11.69 -0.99
C VAL A 48 12.74 -11.31 -0.37
N LEU A 49 11.65 -11.81 -0.94
CA LEU A 49 10.29 -11.72 -0.42
C LEU A 49 10.05 -12.94 0.48
N THR A 50 9.70 -12.68 1.74
CA THR A 50 9.42 -13.71 2.73
C THR A 50 7.98 -13.61 3.21
N ARG A 51 7.35 -14.77 3.43
CA ARG A 51 6.00 -14.87 4.02
C ARG A 51 6.14 -15.27 5.48
N HIS A 52 5.40 -14.61 6.34
CA HIS A 52 5.31 -14.89 7.77
C HIS A 52 3.86 -15.18 8.10
N ASP A 53 3.65 -16.16 8.97
CA ASP A 53 2.31 -16.46 9.46
C ASP A 53 1.77 -15.31 10.33
N SER A 54 0.47 -15.33 10.57
CA SER A 54 -0.23 -14.31 11.36
C SER A 54 0.20 -14.25 12.83
N ALA A 55 0.86 -15.30 13.33
CA ALA A 55 1.47 -15.32 14.67
C ALA A 55 2.82 -14.59 14.69
N LEU A 56 3.34 -14.14 13.53
CA LEU A 56 4.56 -13.34 13.38
C LEU A 56 5.76 -13.99 14.07
N ARG A 57 5.89 -15.31 13.87
CA ARG A 57 7.03 -16.09 14.39
C ARG A 57 8.36 -15.55 13.84
N LEU A 58 9.44 -15.86 14.53
CA LEU A 58 10.78 -15.37 14.19
C LEU A 58 11.25 -15.78 12.77
N LEU A 59 10.80 -16.96 12.31
CA LEU A 59 11.22 -17.52 11.03
C LEU A 59 10.09 -17.41 9.99
N PRO A 60 10.42 -17.04 8.74
CA PRO A 60 9.45 -17.03 7.66
C PRO A 60 9.02 -18.47 7.31
N THR A 61 7.78 -18.61 6.84
CA THR A 61 7.22 -19.88 6.35
C THR A 61 7.67 -20.18 4.91
N SER A 62 8.04 -19.15 4.16
CA SER A 62 8.66 -19.27 2.83
C SER A 62 9.50 -18.04 2.47
N GLY A 63 10.43 -18.20 1.53
CA GLY A 63 11.25 -17.10 1.03
C GLY A 63 11.65 -17.32 -0.43
N LYS A 64 11.47 -16.30 -1.26
CA LYS A 64 11.83 -16.33 -2.69
C LYS A 64 12.53 -15.04 -3.09
N ARG A 65 13.58 -15.16 -3.90
CA ARG A 65 14.22 -14.00 -4.53
C ARG A 65 13.28 -13.43 -5.58
N VAL A 66 13.03 -12.13 -5.51
CA VAL A 66 12.28 -11.41 -6.54
C VAL A 66 13.09 -11.36 -7.83
N THR A 67 12.46 -11.73 -8.94
CA THR A 67 13.04 -11.72 -10.29
C THR A 67 12.34 -10.69 -11.17
N GLY A 68 12.88 -10.35 -12.35
CA GLY A 68 12.26 -9.39 -13.28
C GLY A 68 12.48 -7.91 -12.93
N VAL A 69 13.20 -7.60 -11.84
CA VAL A 69 13.69 -6.24 -11.53
C VAL A 69 14.85 -5.90 -12.47
N ALA A 70 14.89 -4.65 -12.95
CA ALA A 70 15.94 -4.20 -13.85
C ALA A 70 17.34 -4.37 -13.23
N GLY A 71 18.34 -4.70 -14.06
CA GLY A 71 19.71 -4.93 -13.59
C GLY A 71 20.27 -3.73 -12.83
N ASN A 72 20.84 -3.97 -11.65
CA ASN A 72 21.37 -2.98 -10.70
C ASN A 72 20.34 -2.08 -10.00
N ASP A 73 19.04 -2.28 -10.24
CA ASP A 73 18.01 -1.62 -9.43
C ASP A 73 17.71 -2.44 -8.17
N ARG A 74 17.10 -1.78 -7.18
CA ARG A 74 16.71 -2.40 -5.91
C ARG A 74 15.32 -1.97 -5.51
N LEU A 75 14.55 -2.89 -4.95
CA LEU A 75 13.25 -2.59 -4.39
C LEU A 75 13.42 -1.86 -3.05
N ILE A 76 12.54 -0.88 -2.81
CA ILE A 76 12.59 0.03 -1.67
C ILE A 76 11.24 0.28 -1.01
N GLY A 77 10.15 -0.30 -1.53
CA GLY A 77 8.81 -0.26 -0.95
C GLY A 77 8.01 -1.48 -1.39
N LEU A 78 7.04 -1.88 -0.59
CA LEU A 78 6.14 -3.02 -0.83
C LEU A 78 4.78 -2.71 -0.21
N ASP A 79 3.71 -2.93 -0.95
CA ASP A 79 2.35 -2.94 -0.39
C ASP A 79 1.36 -3.77 -1.23
N ALA A 80 0.28 -4.22 -0.63
CA ALA A 80 -0.79 -4.98 -1.26
C ALA A 80 -1.99 -4.08 -1.60
N ARG A 81 -2.42 -4.11 -2.86
CA ARG A 81 -3.57 -3.34 -3.35
C ARG A 81 -4.88 -3.89 -2.77
N PRO A 82 -5.61 -3.17 -1.91
CA PRO A 82 -6.82 -3.69 -1.28
C PRO A 82 -7.93 -4.06 -2.26
N ALA A 83 -8.02 -3.36 -3.39
CA ALA A 83 -9.05 -3.58 -4.40
C ALA A 83 -8.91 -4.92 -5.15
N THR A 84 -7.70 -5.47 -5.27
CA THR A 84 -7.44 -6.66 -6.10
C THR A 84 -6.64 -7.75 -5.41
N GLY A 85 -6.05 -7.47 -4.23
CA GLY A 85 -5.10 -8.34 -3.53
C GLY A 85 -3.73 -8.43 -4.19
N GLY A 86 -3.47 -7.68 -5.28
CA GLY A 86 -2.19 -7.70 -5.97
C GLY A 86 -1.08 -7.07 -5.14
N LEU A 87 0.09 -7.72 -5.11
CA LEU A 87 1.28 -7.19 -4.44
C LEU A 87 2.05 -6.25 -5.37
N TYR A 88 2.48 -5.10 -4.87
CA TYR A 88 3.24 -4.10 -5.62
C TYR A 88 4.51 -3.72 -4.88
N ALA A 89 5.55 -3.39 -5.64
CA ALA A 89 6.80 -2.89 -5.12
C ALA A 89 7.27 -1.66 -5.89
N LEU A 90 7.94 -0.74 -5.21
CA LEU A 90 8.62 0.40 -5.84
C LEU A 90 10.12 0.18 -5.78
N SER A 91 10.80 0.46 -6.88
CA SER A 91 12.26 0.40 -6.98
C SER A 91 12.93 1.75 -6.76
N ARG A 92 14.25 1.75 -6.57
CA ARG A 92 15.03 2.95 -6.32
C ARG A 92 15.13 3.85 -7.55
N SER A 93 15.04 3.29 -8.75
CA SER A 93 14.91 4.08 -9.99
C SER A 93 13.55 4.77 -10.11
N GLY A 94 12.57 4.41 -9.26
CA GLY A 94 11.19 4.88 -9.35
C GLY A 94 10.29 4.01 -10.23
N GLN A 95 10.77 2.88 -10.74
CA GLN A 95 9.93 1.91 -11.45
C GLN A 95 8.98 1.21 -10.47
N LEU A 96 7.68 1.28 -10.76
CA LEU A 96 6.64 0.49 -10.10
C LEU A 96 6.62 -0.92 -10.70
N TYR A 97 6.46 -1.93 -9.84
CA TYR A 97 6.32 -3.32 -10.21
C TYR A 97 5.07 -3.92 -9.56
N ARG A 98 4.40 -4.82 -10.29
CA ARG A 98 3.50 -5.81 -9.70
C ARG A 98 4.29 -7.09 -9.44
N ILE A 99 4.15 -7.65 -8.25
CA ILE A 99 4.83 -8.88 -7.83
C ILE A 99 3.80 -10.01 -7.75
N ASP A 100 4.11 -11.13 -8.37
CA ASP A 100 3.39 -12.38 -8.14
C ASP A 100 3.80 -12.96 -6.77
N ALA A 101 2.85 -13.07 -5.84
CA ALA A 101 3.15 -13.44 -4.46
C ALA A 101 3.66 -14.88 -4.29
N ASP A 102 3.32 -15.79 -5.23
CA ASP A 102 3.68 -17.20 -5.16
C ASP A 102 5.04 -17.48 -5.81
N THR A 103 5.35 -16.80 -6.92
CA THR A 103 6.58 -17.01 -7.70
C THR A 103 7.66 -15.96 -7.44
N ALA A 104 7.28 -14.81 -6.84
CA ALA A 104 8.11 -13.61 -6.70
C ALA A 104 8.58 -13.01 -8.05
N ALA A 105 7.88 -13.28 -9.15
CA ALA A 105 8.15 -12.63 -10.43
C ALA A 105 7.63 -11.18 -10.43
N ALA A 106 8.47 -10.22 -10.77
CA ALA A 106 8.11 -8.81 -10.91
C ALA A 106 7.84 -8.45 -12.36
N THR A 107 6.74 -7.73 -12.59
CA THR A 107 6.38 -7.15 -13.90
C THR A 107 6.31 -5.63 -13.76
N ALA A 108 7.06 -4.92 -14.60
CA ALA A 108 7.07 -3.45 -14.61
C ALA A 108 5.69 -2.90 -14.97
N VAL A 109 5.28 -1.83 -14.28
CA VAL A 109 4.04 -1.09 -14.52
C VAL A 109 4.38 0.35 -14.86
N GLY A 110 4.08 0.76 -16.09
CA GLY A 110 4.39 2.11 -16.56
C GLY A 110 5.89 2.39 -16.66
N THR A 111 6.23 3.68 -16.64
CA THR A 111 7.61 4.17 -16.65
C THR A 111 8.07 4.61 -15.26
N PRO A 112 9.38 4.65 -14.98
CA PRO A 112 9.89 5.13 -13.70
C PRO A 112 9.49 6.57 -13.39
N ILE A 113 9.21 6.87 -12.13
CA ILE A 113 8.92 8.21 -11.63
C ILE A 113 10.14 8.85 -10.94
N ALA A 114 10.17 10.18 -10.87
CA ALA A 114 11.21 10.90 -10.16
C ALA A 114 11.00 10.81 -8.63
N LEU A 115 11.91 10.11 -7.95
CA LEU A 115 11.96 10.01 -6.50
C LEU A 115 13.04 10.92 -5.92
N GLN A 116 12.70 11.56 -4.80
CA GLN A 116 13.63 12.34 -4.00
C GLN A 116 13.98 11.59 -2.71
N GLY A 117 15.08 11.98 -2.07
CA GLY A 117 15.45 11.42 -0.78
C GLY A 117 16.03 10.01 -0.83
N LYS A 118 16.12 9.39 0.35
CA LYS A 118 16.75 8.08 0.55
C LYS A 118 15.79 7.00 1.00
N ALA A 119 14.76 7.38 1.75
CA ALA A 119 13.77 6.47 2.31
C ALA A 119 12.35 6.93 1.93
N ILE A 120 11.42 5.96 1.85
CA ILE A 120 10.08 6.20 1.33
C ILE A 120 9.01 5.60 2.23
N GLY A 121 7.85 6.24 2.31
CA GLY A 121 6.58 5.57 2.60
C GLY A 121 5.88 5.20 1.29
N PHE A 122 5.31 4.00 1.22
CA PHE A 122 4.65 3.46 0.03
C PHE A 122 3.45 2.64 0.48
N ASP A 123 2.23 3.09 0.18
CA ASP A 123 1.01 2.43 0.67
C ASP A 123 -0.23 2.75 -0.19
N PHE A 124 -1.13 1.79 -0.34
CA PHE A 124 -2.36 1.93 -1.09
C PHE A 124 -3.45 2.61 -0.26
N ASN A 125 -4.00 3.69 -0.82
CA ASN A 125 -5.23 4.25 -0.30
C ASN A 125 -6.42 3.35 -0.70
N PRO A 126 -7.13 2.72 0.25
CA PRO A 126 -8.19 1.77 -0.05
C PRO A 126 -9.48 2.41 -0.57
N THR A 127 -9.65 3.73 -0.45
CA THR A 127 -10.89 4.42 -0.85
C THR A 127 -10.84 4.98 -2.28
N VAL A 128 -9.66 5.44 -2.73
CA VAL A 128 -9.48 6.03 -4.07
C VAL A 128 -8.57 5.21 -4.98
N ASP A 129 -8.04 4.09 -4.48
CA ASP A 129 -7.20 3.16 -5.24
C ASP A 129 -6.02 3.86 -5.92
N ARG A 130 -5.25 4.57 -5.10
CA ARG A 130 -4.00 5.24 -5.48
C ARG A 130 -2.92 4.88 -4.51
N ILE A 131 -1.69 4.80 -5.01
CA ILE A 131 -0.53 4.55 -4.16
C ILE A 131 -0.01 5.88 -3.65
N ARG A 132 0.06 6.07 -2.35
CA ARG A 132 0.76 7.20 -1.73
C ARG A 132 2.24 6.88 -1.69
N VAL A 133 3.05 7.81 -2.17
CA VAL A 133 4.50 7.78 -2.01
C VAL A 133 4.94 9.04 -1.29
N VAL A 134 5.55 8.88 -0.13
CA VAL A 134 6.21 9.99 0.58
C VAL A 134 7.68 9.70 0.77
N THR A 135 8.49 10.73 1.04
CA THR A 135 9.94 10.55 1.23
C THR A 135 10.44 11.30 2.46
N ASP A 136 11.63 10.92 2.91
CA ASP A 136 12.37 11.57 4.00
C ASP A 136 12.78 13.02 3.70
N THR A 137 12.60 13.49 2.45
CA THR A 137 12.77 14.90 2.05
C THR A 137 11.44 15.64 1.91
N GLY A 138 10.32 15.02 2.30
CA GLY A 138 9.00 15.63 2.30
C GLY A 138 8.26 15.58 0.95
N GLN A 139 8.80 14.88 -0.05
CA GLN A 139 8.05 14.64 -1.30
C GLN A 139 6.74 13.89 -0.96
N ASN A 140 5.64 14.24 -1.65
CA ASN A 140 4.31 13.68 -1.41
C ASN A 140 3.63 13.47 -2.77
N LEU A 141 3.53 12.22 -3.21
CA LEU A 141 3.01 11.84 -4.52
C LEU A 141 1.83 10.87 -4.39
N ARG A 142 1.01 10.84 -5.43
CA ARG A 142 0.04 9.76 -5.68
C ARG A 142 0.37 9.12 -7.02
N LEU A 143 0.49 7.81 -7.07
CA LEU A 143 0.67 7.03 -8.30
C LEU A 143 -0.62 6.29 -8.68
N HIS A 144 -0.82 6.10 -9.99
CA HIS A 144 -1.88 5.25 -10.51
C HIS A 144 -1.39 3.80 -10.59
N PRO A 145 -2.06 2.84 -9.93
CA PRO A 145 -1.54 1.47 -9.82
C PRO A 145 -1.55 0.69 -11.14
N ASP A 146 -2.44 1.04 -12.09
CA ASP A 146 -2.51 0.34 -13.38
C ASP A 146 -1.58 0.92 -14.45
N THR A 147 -1.14 2.17 -14.31
CA THR A 147 -0.32 2.85 -15.34
C THR A 147 1.05 3.29 -14.85
N GLY A 148 1.33 3.21 -13.54
CA GLY A 148 2.56 3.68 -12.92
C GLY A 148 2.74 5.21 -12.92
N ALA A 149 1.87 5.95 -13.59
CA ALA A 149 1.98 7.39 -13.75
C ALA A 149 1.73 8.14 -12.43
N VAL A 150 2.36 9.32 -12.29
CA VAL A 150 2.05 10.26 -11.20
C VAL A 150 0.64 10.80 -11.42
N ALA A 151 -0.29 10.36 -10.58
CA ALA A 151 -1.68 10.82 -10.54
C ALA A 151 -1.84 12.14 -9.77
N GLY A 152 -0.84 12.53 -8.96
CA GLY A 152 -0.81 13.82 -8.29
C GLY A 152 0.54 14.11 -7.65
N THR A 153 1.00 15.36 -7.78
CA THR A 153 2.09 15.93 -7.00
C THR A 153 1.47 16.82 -5.94
N ASP A 154 1.42 16.31 -4.71
CA ASP A 154 0.72 16.93 -3.59
C ASP A 154 1.65 17.93 -2.87
N THR A 155 1.10 18.74 -1.96
CA THR A 155 1.91 19.67 -1.16
C THR A 155 2.95 18.90 -0.35
N PRO A 156 4.21 19.37 -0.27
CA PRO A 156 5.25 18.71 0.50
C PRO A 156 4.86 18.53 1.98
N LEU A 157 5.38 17.47 2.59
CA LEU A 157 5.13 17.19 3.99
C LEU A 157 5.62 18.34 4.87
N SER A 158 4.80 18.77 5.80
CA SER A 158 5.13 19.83 6.74
C SER A 158 4.42 19.65 8.08
N TYR A 159 5.03 20.16 9.15
CA TYR A 159 4.36 20.40 10.42
C TYR A 159 3.94 21.87 10.44
N PRO A 160 2.66 22.23 10.23
CA PRO A 160 2.24 23.62 10.01
C PRO A 160 2.66 24.61 11.10
N ASN A 161 2.82 24.12 12.34
CA ASN A 161 3.16 24.92 13.51
C ASN A 161 4.60 24.70 13.99
N GLU A 162 5.44 24.01 13.22
CA GLU A 162 6.82 23.71 13.61
C GLU A 162 7.80 24.05 12.50
N LYS A 163 8.91 24.72 12.83
CA LYS A 163 9.98 25.04 11.88
C LYS A 163 10.96 23.87 11.72
N ARG A 164 10.43 22.68 11.44
CA ARG A 164 11.22 21.46 11.30
C ARG A 164 10.77 20.66 10.08
N ALA A 165 11.72 20.28 9.25
CA ALA A 165 11.46 19.42 8.11
C ALA A 165 11.07 18.00 8.61
N PRO A 166 9.97 17.41 8.11
CA PRO A 166 9.64 16.02 8.39
C PRO A 166 10.63 15.05 7.77
N GLN A 167 10.86 13.93 8.44
CA GLN A 167 11.64 12.79 7.93
C GLN A 167 10.79 11.52 7.93
N VAL A 168 9.62 11.61 7.28
CA VAL A 168 8.66 10.52 7.18
C VAL A 168 9.14 9.51 6.14
N ALA A 169 9.42 8.30 6.61
CA ALA A 169 10.03 7.24 5.81
C ALA A 169 9.22 5.93 5.85
N ALA A 170 7.96 6.02 6.26
CA ALA A 170 6.98 4.94 6.18
C ALA A 170 5.57 5.54 6.22
N SER A 171 4.62 4.89 5.55
CA SER A 171 3.21 5.30 5.50
C SER A 171 2.33 4.07 5.55
N GLY A 172 1.14 4.21 6.11
CA GLY A 172 0.15 3.14 6.21
C GLY A 172 -1.26 3.71 6.31
N TYR A 173 -2.17 3.24 5.47
CA TYR A 173 -3.59 3.57 5.49
C TYR A 173 -4.35 2.55 6.35
N THR A 174 -5.37 3.02 7.06
CA THR A 174 -6.32 2.13 7.73
C THR A 174 -7.41 1.63 6.77
N ASN A 175 -8.14 0.59 7.16
CA ASN A 175 -9.22 -0.02 6.37
C ASN A 175 -8.73 -0.53 5.00
N SER A 176 -7.59 -1.21 4.96
CA SER A 176 -7.03 -1.86 3.75
C SER A 176 -7.89 -3.06 3.31
N VAL A 177 -9.11 -2.77 2.85
CA VAL A 177 -10.13 -3.70 2.35
C VAL A 177 -10.80 -3.14 1.10
N ALA A 178 -11.20 -4.03 0.20
CA ALA A 178 -11.97 -3.64 -0.99
C ALA A 178 -13.29 -2.94 -0.58
N GLY A 179 -13.59 -1.80 -1.21
CA GLY A 179 -14.82 -1.05 -0.96
C GLY A 179 -14.82 -0.21 0.32
N ALA A 180 -13.66 0.04 0.95
CA ALA A 180 -13.56 0.93 2.09
C ALA A 180 -14.12 2.33 1.75
N THR A 181 -14.96 2.87 2.63
CA THR A 181 -15.58 4.19 2.47
C THR A 181 -14.88 5.30 3.27
N ALA A 182 -13.99 4.92 4.18
CA ALA A 182 -13.19 5.83 5.00
C ALA A 182 -11.81 5.23 5.27
N THR A 183 -10.81 6.07 5.43
CA THR A 183 -9.43 5.68 5.76
C THR A 183 -8.73 6.80 6.51
N ALA A 184 -7.70 6.45 7.27
CA ALA A 184 -6.76 7.37 7.91
C ALA A 184 -5.35 7.09 7.40
N LEU A 185 -4.57 8.14 7.12
CA LEU A 185 -3.16 8.00 6.76
C LEU A 185 -2.26 8.26 7.95
N TYR A 186 -1.45 7.27 8.28
CA TYR A 186 -0.39 7.34 9.27
C TYR A 186 0.99 7.33 8.62
N GLY A 187 1.98 7.82 9.35
CA GLY A 187 3.39 7.69 8.96
C GLY A 187 4.32 7.64 10.15
N LEU A 188 5.57 7.24 9.89
CA LEU A 188 6.64 7.19 10.89
C LEU A 188 7.72 8.21 10.53
N ASP A 189 7.90 9.21 11.40
CA ASP A 189 8.98 10.19 11.30
C ASP A 189 10.20 9.67 12.05
N SER A 190 11.16 9.13 11.29
CA SER A 190 12.39 8.57 11.82
C SER A 190 13.33 9.61 12.43
N GLY A 191 13.19 10.89 12.05
CA GLY A 191 13.97 11.96 12.65
C GLY A 191 13.49 12.36 14.04
N ARG A 192 12.26 11.97 14.44
CA ARG A 192 11.64 12.33 15.73
C ARG A 192 11.33 11.15 16.63
N ASP A 193 11.46 9.93 16.10
CA ASP A 193 10.92 8.72 16.71
C ASP A 193 9.43 8.86 17.04
N THR A 194 8.61 9.30 16.07
CA THR A 194 7.18 9.55 16.29
C THR A 194 6.28 8.88 15.25
N LEU A 195 5.11 8.44 15.71
CA LEU A 195 3.95 8.22 14.88
C LEU A 195 3.28 9.56 14.58
N VAL A 196 2.92 9.77 13.31
CA VAL A 196 2.18 10.94 12.85
C VAL A 196 0.94 10.52 12.07
N LYS A 197 -0.07 11.39 12.03
CA LYS A 197 -1.11 11.37 10.99
C LYS A 197 -0.81 12.40 9.92
N GLN A 198 -1.18 12.10 8.68
CA GLN A 198 -1.13 13.04 7.57
C GLN A 198 -2.55 13.42 7.15
N GLY A 199 -2.93 14.67 7.40
CA GLY A 199 -4.32 15.12 7.36
C GLY A 199 -5.09 14.79 8.64
N SER A 200 -6.43 14.75 8.54
CA SER A 200 -7.34 14.43 9.63
C SER A 200 -7.67 12.94 9.69
N LEU A 201 -7.89 12.40 10.89
CA LEU A 201 -8.51 11.10 11.08
C LEU A 201 -10.02 11.18 10.79
N PRO A 202 -10.69 10.06 10.45
CA PRO A 202 -12.14 10.06 10.30
C PRO A 202 -12.84 10.57 11.57
N GLY A 203 -13.78 11.50 11.39
CA GLY A 203 -14.53 12.13 12.49
C GLY A 203 -13.90 13.41 13.07
N GLU A 204 -12.67 13.75 12.71
CA GLU A 204 -12.05 15.01 13.14
C GLU A 204 -12.55 16.21 12.33
N THR A 205 -12.66 17.37 12.99
CA THR A 205 -13.01 18.66 12.37
C THR A 205 -11.97 19.72 12.74
N PRO A 206 -11.51 20.56 11.78
CA PRO A 206 -11.81 20.52 10.36
C PRO A 206 -11.20 19.29 9.66
N VAL A 207 -11.85 18.83 8.59
CA VAL A 207 -11.31 17.76 7.74
C VAL A 207 -10.14 18.32 6.93
N VAL A 208 -8.99 17.68 7.04
CA VAL A 208 -7.76 18.05 6.32
C VAL A 208 -7.36 16.89 5.42
N SER A 209 -7.35 17.13 4.10
CA SER A 209 -6.92 16.12 3.14
C SER A 209 -5.44 15.77 3.32
N PRO A 210 -5.04 14.49 3.23
CA PRO A 210 -3.64 14.10 3.18
C PRO A 210 -2.84 14.75 2.04
N ASN A 211 -3.50 15.22 0.98
CA ASN A 211 -2.86 15.90 -0.15
C ASN A 211 -2.27 17.27 0.23
N THR A 212 -2.66 17.82 1.38
CA THR A 212 -2.08 19.06 1.92
C THR A 212 -0.70 18.84 2.55
N GLY A 213 -0.27 17.59 2.72
CA GLY A 213 1.02 17.24 3.34
C GLY A 213 1.11 17.57 4.84
N GLN A 214 0.04 18.06 5.46
CA GLN A 214 0.07 18.47 6.87
C GLN A 214 0.19 17.27 7.79
N LEU A 215 1.19 17.31 8.67
CA LEU A 215 1.45 16.28 9.66
C LEU A 215 1.05 16.76 11.06
N THR A 216 0.49 15.84 11.85
CA THR A 216 0.29 16.03 13.29
C THR A 216 0.91 14.85 14.04
N THR A 217 1.73 15.16 15.05
CA THR A 217 2.32 14.12 15.91
C THR A 217 1.24 13.50 16.80
N ILE A 218 1.17 12.16 16.82
CA ILE A 218 0.29 11.42 17.73
C ILE A 218 1.04 11.07 19.01
N GLY A 219 2.26 10.56 18.87
CA GLY A 219 3.09 10.25 20.02
C GLY A 219 4.44 9.65 19.65
N ARG A 220 5.31 9.53 20.65
CA ARG A 220 6.65 8.97 20.50
C ARG A 220 6.58 7.44 20.47
N LEU A 221 7.44 6.85 19.65
CA LEU A 221 7.61 5.40 19.53
C LEU A 221 8.10 4.76 20.84
N GLY A 222 8.85 5.50 21.65
CA GLY A 222 9.56 4.92 22.80
C GLY A 222 10.74 4.03 22.39
N LEU A 223 11.10 4.04 21.10
CA LEU A 223 12.29 3.43 20.53
C LEU A 223 13.08 4.51 19.78
N ASN A 224 14.40 4.48 19.90
CA ASN A 224 15.29 5.31 19.08
C ASN A 224 15.54 4.58 17.76
N ILE A 225 14.91 5.02 16.68
CA ILE A 225 15.01 4.36 15.38
C ILE A 225 15.97 5.14 14.47
N SER A 226 16.92 4.42 13.87
CA SER A 226 17.86 5.01 12.90
C SER A 226 17.39 4.90 11.45
N ALA A 227 16.38 4.06 11.20
CA ALA A 227 15.72 3.91 9.91
C ALA A 227 14.37 3.20 10.11
N VAL A 228 13.45 3.46 9.20
CA VAL A 228 12.21 2.71 9.03
C VAL A 228 12.00 2.49 7.54
N ASN A 229 11.61 1.28 7.15
CA ASN A 229 11.17 1.03 5.79
C ASN A 229 10.22 -0.18 5.78
N GLY A 230 8.96 0.08 5.47
CA GLY A 230 7.84 -0.83 5.70
C GLY A 230 7.06 -0.47 6.97
N PHE A 231 5.81 -0.09 6.76
CA PHE A 231 4.79 0.13 7.78
C PHE A 231 3.46 -0.23 7.14
N ASP A 232 2.69 -1.10 7.75
CA ASP A 232 1.37 -1.47 7.22
C ASP A 232 0.38 -1.72 8.34
N ILE A 233 -0.89 -1.50 8.04
CA ILE A 233 -2.00 -1.50 8.97
C ILE A 233 -3.09 -2.42 8.42
N THR A 234 -3.37 -3.48 9.17
CA THR A 234 -4.53 -4.33 8.89
C THR A 234 -5.63 -4.11 9.91
N GLY A 235 -6.83 -4.54 9.55
CA GLY A 235 -8.06 -4.33 10.30
C GLY A 235 -9.10 -3.66 9.41
N ALA A 236 -10.34 -3.64 9.88
CA ALA A 236 -11.42 -2.93 9.24
C ALA A 236 -12.38 -2.46 10.34
N ALA A 237 -12.86 -1.22 10.22
CA ALA A 237 -13.90 -0.69 11.08
C ALA A 237 -15.23 -0.59 10.30
N SER A 238 -16.35 -0.68 11.02
CA SER A 238 -17.66 -0.41 10.45
C SER A 238 -17.78 1.06 10.01
N ALA A 239 -18.57 1.32 8.97
CA ALA A 239 -18.77 2.67 8.45
C ALA A 239 -19.24 3.64 9.56
N GLY A 240 -18.56 4.77 9.70
CA GLY A 240 -18.92 5.84 10.65
C GLY A 240 -18.28 5.77 12.03
N ALA A 241 -17.63 4.65 12.40
CA ALA A 241 -16.85 4.54 13.63
C ALA A 241 -15.35 4.48 13.29
N TYR A 242 -14.55 5.33 13.95
CA TYR A 242 -13.10 5.24 13.91
C TYR A 242 -12.56 5.07 15.32
N ASN A 243 -11.99 3.90 15.58
CA ASN A 243 -11.21 3.65 16.78
C ASN A 243 -9.85 3.09 16.37
N PRO A 244 -8.74 3.78 16.68
CA PRO A 244 -7.39 3.32 16.32
C PRO A 244 -7.05 1.93 16.88
N ARG A 245 -7.77 1.46 17.93
CA ARG A 245 -7.58 0.14 18.53
C ARG A 245 -8.19 -1.01 17.74
N ASP A 246 -9.01 -0.73 16.73
CA ASP A 246 -9.60 -1.74 15.85
C ASP A 246 -8.61 -2.24 14.79
N TYR A 247 -7.41 -1.64 14.76
CA TYR A 247 -6.36 -1.92 13.78
C TYR A 247 -5.12 -2.51 14.43
N LYS A 248 -4.42 -3.35 13.66
CA LYS A 248 -3.10 -3.88 13.97
C LYS A 248 -2.10 -3.25 13.00
N ALA A 249 -1.18 -2.46 13.53
CA ALA A 249 -0.13 -1.83 12.75
C ALA A 249 1.24 -2.45 13.06
N VAL A 250 2.02 -2.73 12.02
CA VAL A 250 3.40 -3.25 12.15
C VAL A 250 4.36 -2.43 11.32
N ALA A 251 5.59 -2.28 11.81
CA ALA A 251 6.66 -1.62 11.07
C ALA A 251 7.94 -2.42 11.16
N ALA A 252 8.75 -2.36 10.10
CA ALA A 252 10.14 -2.79 10.17
C ALA A 252 11.05 -1.58 10.42
N VAL A 253 11.74 -1.60 11.55
CA VAL A 253 12.60 -0.51 12.01
C VAL A 253 14.03 -0.98 12.22
N ARG A 254 14.97 -0.03 12.20
CA ARG A 254 16.32 -0.24 12.72
C ARG A 254 16.51 0.51 14.03
N SER A 255 17.01 -0.17 15.05
CA SER A 255 17.34 0.44 16.33
C SER A 255 18.62 -0.19 16.87
N TYR A 256 19.60 0.64 17.26
CA TYR A 256 20.92 0.19 17.72
C TYR A 256 21.60 -0.86 16.82
N GLY A 257 21.46 -0.69 15.49
CA GLY A 257 22.03 -1.58 14.49
C GLY A 257 21.18 -2.82 14.17
N LEU A 258 20.24 -3.19 15.03
CA LEU A 258 19.34 -4.34 14.85
C LEU A 258 18.16 -3.99 13.95
N SER A 259 17.74 -4.94 13.10
CA SER A 259 16.46 -4.88 12.39
C SER A 259 15.38 -5.54 13.22
N LEU A 260 14.27 -4.85 13.45
CA LEU A 260 13.18 -5.29 14.32
C LEU A 260 11.84 -5.17 13.59
N LEU A 261 10.97 -6.14 13.80
CA LEU A 261 9.54 -6.00 13.56
C LEU A 261 8.91 -5.49 14.85
N VAL A 262 8.19 -4.37 14.77
CA VAL A 262 7.52 -3.74 15.91
C VAL A 262 6.03 -3.61 15.62
N GLY A 263 5.21 -3.75 16.65
CA GLY A 263 3.81 -3.34 16.62
C GLY A 263 3.70 -1.88 17.04
N ILE A 264 2.85 -1.11 16.38
CA ILE A 264 2.62 0.31 16.69
C ILE A 264 1.19 0.48 17.22
N ASP A 265 1.06 1.05 18.41
CA ASP A 265 -0.24 1.48 18.93
C ASP A 265 -0.63 2.80 18.24
N LEU A 266 -1.67 2.75 17.39
CA LEU A 266 -2.08 3.92 16.59
C LEU A 266 -2.71 5.05 17.42
N ALA A 267 -3.15 4.77 18.65
CA ALA A 267 -3.75 5.77 19.53
C ALA A 267 -2.69 6.60 20.27
N THR A 268 -1.56 5.98 20.60
CA THR A 268 -0.52 6.56 21.47
C THR A 268 0.82 6.74 20.79
N GLY A 269 1.03 6.12 19.64
CA GLY A 269 2.30 6.06 18.93
C GLY A 269 3.32 5.08 19.53
N ARG A 270 3.05 4.41 20.65
CA ARG A 270 4.03 3.54 21.30
C ARG A 270 4.33 2.30 20.45
N ALA A 271 5.62 2.02 20.26
CA ALA A 271 6.10 0.81 19.61
C ALA A 271 6.37 -0.29 20.65
N ARG A 272 6.04 -1.54 20.30
CA ARG A 272 6.41 -2.74 21.05
C ARG A 272 7.17 -3.68 20.13
N VAL A 273 8.35 -4.13 20.56
CA VAL A 273 9.10 -5.14 19.81
C VAL A 273 8.29 -6.43 19.73
N ILE A 274 8.14 -6.96 18.51
CA ILE A 274 7.53 -8.26 18.25
C ILE A 274 8.64 -9.30 18.13
N SER A 275 9.58 -9.06 17.22
CA SER A 275 10.69 -9.97 16.93
C SER A 275 11.85 -9.24 16.24
N PRO A 276 13.08 -9.76 16.33
CA PRO A 276 14.13 -9.34 15.41
C PRO A 276 13.85 -9.84 13.99
N LEU A 277 14.30 -9.08 13.00
CA LEU A 277 14.30 -9.49 11.60
C LEU A 277 15.72 -9.92 11.23
N LEU A 278 15.83 -11.09 10.60
CA LEU A 278 17.11 -11.65 10.14
C LEU A 278 17.66 -10.93 8.89
N THR A 279 16.92 -9.96 8.36
CA THR A 279 17.30 -9.17 7.19
C THR A 279 16.92 -7.71 7.39
N HIS A 280 17.54 -6.81 6.62
CA HIS A 280 17.07 -5.44 6.51
C HIS A 280 15.85 -5.40 5.60
N ALA A 281 14.67 -5.14 6.17
CA ALA A 281 13.46 -4.97 5.40
C ALA A 281 13.45 -3.63 4.66
N VAL A 282 12.81 -3.62 3.49
CA VAL A 282 12.52 -2.45 2.67
C VAL A 282 11.02 -2.34 2.36
N GLY A 283 10.19 -3.15 3.02
CA GLY A 283 8.75 -3.18 2.84
C GLY A 283 8.14 -4.30 3.65
N VAL A 284 6.97 -4.03 4.23
CA VAL A 284 6.15 -5.01 4.94
C VAL A 284 4.71 -4.76 4.54
N THR A 285 3.92 -5.80 4.32
CA THR A 285 2.49 -5.66 3.99
C THR A 285 1.71 -6.92 4.36
N PHE A 286 0.50 -6.73 4.86
CA PHE A 286 -0.47 -7.76 5.14
C PHE A 286 -1.20 -8.14 3.85
N VAL A 287 -1.31 -9.44 3.59
CA VAL A 287 -2.09 -9.98 2.46
C VAL A 287 -3.18 -10.89 3.02
N ARG A 288 -4.37 -10.84 2.43
CA ARG A 288 -5.53 -11.66 2.81
C ARG A 288 -5.93 -12.62 1.71
#